data_AF-A0A375GRJ1-F1
#
_entry.id   AF-A0A375GRJ1-F1
#
_cell.length_a   1.000
_cell.length_b   1.000
_cell.length_c   1.000
_cell.angle_alpha   90.00
_cell.angle_beta   90.00
_cell.angle_gamma   90.00
#
_symmetry.space_group_name_H-M   'P 1'
#
loop_
_entity.id
_entity.type
_entity.pdbx_description
1 polymer ?
#
loop_
_entity_poly.entity_id
_entity_poly.type
_entity_poly.pdbx_seq_one_letter_code
_entity_poly.pdbx_strand_id
1 'polypeptide(L)'
;MEATFFLAILVAAAVACFVWQLRNRFLLYCKSYLLLNGLVVAPLNGREVSLVGHYDGRDISGVVPAETILYKIESPLKKKLVPAELAQGGAPTVHAWDMPKYSVQVFCRGETIWSGAVSRREALRIREAVEAFRKRARAPRSGDKAVHDLQLLLVD
;
A
#
# COMPACT_ATOMS: atom_id res chain seq x y z
N MET A 1 -53.65 7.01 2.95
CA MET A 1 -52.73 6.62 1.86
C MET A 1 -51.29 7.10 2.08
N GLU A 2 -51.01 8.12 2.91
CA GLU A 2 -49.66 8.67 3.10
C GLU A 2 -48.70 7.79 3.93
N ALA A 3 -49.21 7.06 4.93
CA ALA A 3 -48.38 6.24 5.82
C ALA A 3 -47.65 5.07 5.11
N THR A 4 -48.26 4.50 4.06
CA THR A 4 -47.66 3.42 3.26
C THR A 4 -46.53 3.91 2.35
N PHE A 5 -46.59 5.17 1.87
CA PHE A 5 -45.52 5.77 1.08
C PHE A 5 -44.27 6.05 1.93
N PHE A 6 -44.44 6.52 3.16
CA PHE A 6 -43.33 6.75 4.07
C PHE A 6 -42.55 5.47 4.39
N LEU A 7 -43.25 4.37 4.66
CA LEU A 7 -42.61 3.08 4.92
C LEU A 7 -41.86 2.58 3.68
N ALA A 8 -42.45 2.70 2.49
CA ALA A 8 -41.82 2.29 1.25
C ALA A 8 -40.54 3.09 0.94
N ILE A 9 -40.55 4.41 1.19
CA ILE A 9 -39.37 5.28 1.02
C ILE A 9 -38.26 4.89 2.00
N LEU A 10 -38.59 4.59 3.26
CA LEU A 10 -37.62 4.13 4.26
C LEU A 10 -36.97 2.80 3.87
N VAL A 11 -37.76 1.84 3.40
CA VAL A 11 -37.25 0.55 2.92
C VAL A 11 -36.36 0.75 1.69
N ALA A 12 -36.78 1.58 0.73
CA ALA A 12 -35.98 1.88 -0.45
C ALA A 12 -34.63 2.55 -0.09
N ALA A 13 -34.63 3.49 0.86
CA ALA A 13 -33.42 4.13 1.36
C ALA A 13 -32.49 3.14 2.08
N ALA A 14 -33.05 2.22 2.88
CA ALA A 14 -32.29 1.18 3.55
C ALA A 14 -31.63 0.22 2.55
N VAL A 15 -32.36 -0.22 1.52
CA VAL A 15 -31.83 -1.06 0.44
C VAL A 15 -30.75 -0.32 -0.34
N ALA A 16 -30.97 0.95 -0.70
CA ALA A 16 -29.97 1.76 -1.40
C ALA A 16 -28.69 1.91 -0.57
N CYS A 17 -28.80 2.16 0.73
CA CYS A 17 -27.66 2.23 1.64
C CYS A 17 -26.92 0.88 1.74
N PHE A 18 -27.65 -0.23 1.84
CA PHE A 18 -27.08 -1.57 1.87
C PHE A 18 -26.32 -1.89 0.57
N VAL A 19 -26.91 -1.63 -0.60
CA VAL A 19 -26.29 -1.82 -1.91
C VAL A 19 -25.04 -0.94 -2.05
N TRP A 20 -25.09 0.30 -1.60
CA TRP A 20 -23.93 1.21 -1.59
C TRP A 20 -22.80 0.67 -0.70
N GLN A 21 -23.12 0.18 0.49
CA GLN A 21 -22.13 -0.45 1.38
C GLN A 21 -21.53 -1.71 0.76
N LEU A 22 -22.34 -2.55 0.11
CA LEU A 22 -21.88 -3.77 -0.56
C LEU A 22 -20.93 -3.43 -1.72
N ARG A 23 -21.31 -2.47 -2.56
CA ARG A 23 -20.46 -1.96 -3.66
C ARG A 23 -19.14 -1.43 -3.14
N ASN A 24 -19.15 -0.63 -2.07
CA ASN A 24 -17.92 -0.10 -1.49
C ASN A 24 -17.02 -1.21 -0.92
N ARG A 25 -17.60 -2.22 -0.26
CA ARG A 25 -16.85 -3.40 0.21
C ARG A 25 -16.26 -4.21 -0.94
N PHE A 26 -17.03 -4.40 -2.02
CA PHE A 26 -16.57 -5.12 -3.21
C PHE A 26 -15.42 -4.37 -3.92
N LEU A 27 -15.55 -3.07 -4.11
CA LEU A 27 -14.49 -2.24 -4.69
C LEU A 27 -13.22 -2.26 -3.83
N LEU A 28 -13.36 -2.27 -2.50
CA LEU A 28 -12.23 -2.43 -1.59
C LEU A 28 -11.57 -3.80 -1.77
N TYR A 29 -12.35 -4.88 -1.92
CA TYR A 29 -11.83 -6.24 -2.16
C TYR A 29 -10.96 -6.30 -3.41
N CYS A 30 -11.46 -5.81 -4.55
CA CYS A 30 -10.71 -5.83 -5.81
C CYS A 30 -9.43 -4.96 -5.76
N LYS A 31 -9.43 -3.88 -4.96
CA LYS A 31 -8.29 -2.96 -4.84
C LYS A 31 -7.24 -3.36 -3.80
N SER A 32 -7.52 -4.32 -2.93
CA SER A 32 -6.64 -4.67 -1.81
C SER A 32 -5.64 -5.79 -2.12
N TYR A 33 -5.64 -6.32 -3.34
CA TYR A 33 -4.59 -7.23 -3.79
C TYR A 33 -3.30 -6.46 -4.07
N LEU A 34 -2.22 -6.88 -3.41
CA LEU A 34 -0.88 -6.39 -3.68
C LEU A 34 -0.07 -7.53 -4.29
N LEU A 35 0.39 -7.29 -5.52
CA LEU A 35 1.24 -8.21 -6.26
C LEU A 35 2.58 -7.52 -6.44
N LEU A 36 3.61 -8.08 -5.82
CA LEU A 36 4.99 -7.65 -5.88
C LEU A 36 5.84 -8.81 -6.38
N ASN A 37 7.02 -8.50 -6.92
CA ASN A 37 7.93 -9.55 -7.37
C ASN A 37 8.35 -10.41 -6.16
N GLY A 38 7.92 -11.68 -6.15
CA GLY A 38 8.18 -12.61 -5.05
C GLY A 38 7.24 -12.53 -3.83
N LEU A 39 6.25 -11.62 -3.83
CA LEU A 39 5.28 -11.48 -2.74
C LEU A 39 3.86 -11.18 -3.26
N VAL A 40 2.90 -12.00 -2.83
CA VAL A 40 1.47 -11.79 -3.01
C VAL A 40 0.84 -11.54 -1.65
N VAL A 41 0.10 -10.43 -1.52
CA VAL A 41 -0.74 -10.13 -0.36
C VAL A 41 -2.18 -10.09 -0.81
N ALA A 42 -2.98 -11.01 -0.29
CA ALA A 42 -4.40 -11.13 -0.59
C ALA A 42 -5.24 -10.85 0.66
N PRO A 43 -6.27 -10.00 0.57
CA PRO A 43 -7.13 -9.68 1.69
C PRO A 43 -8.09 -10.85 1.99
N LEU A 44 -8.13 -11.34 3.22
CA LEU A 44 -9.08 -12.37 3.64
C LEU A 44 -10.34 -11.74 4.26
N ASN A 45 -11.35 -12.56 4.53
CA ASN A 45 -12.50 -12.12 5.30
C ASN A 45 -12.09 -11.83 6.75
N GLY A 46 -12.60 -10.74 7.33
CA GLY A 46 -12.23 -10.30 8.67
C GLY A 46 -11.10 -9.27 8.68
N ARG A 47 -10.16 -9.41 9.62
CA ARG A 47 -9.04 -8.48 9.86
C ARG A 47 -7.69 -9.01 9.37
N GLU A 48 -7.71 -10.05 8.55
CA GLU A 48 -6.52 -10.80 8.16
C GLU A 48 -6.18 -10.65 6.69
N VAL A 49 -4.93 -10.91 6.36
CA VAL A 49 -4.40 -11.01 5.00
C VAL A 49 -3.62 -12.31 4.87
N SER A 50 -3.71 -12.92 3.69
CA SER A 50 -2.84 -14.02 3.30
C SER A 50 -1.59 -13.45 2.63
N LEU A 51 -0.44 -13.83 3.14
CA LEU A 51 0.85 -13.66 2.50
C LEU A 51 1.21 -14.95 1.77
N VAL A 52 1.72 -14.83 0.55
CA VAL A 52 2.32 -15.93 -0.20
C VAL A 52 3.57 -15.39 -0.86
N GLY A 53 4.73 -15.90 -0.50
CA GLY A 53 5.99 -15.38 -1.03
C GLY A 53 7.21 -15.91 -0.30
N HIS A 54 8.38 -15.56 -0.82
CA HIS A 54 9.67 -15.85 -0.21
C HIS A 54 10.47 -14.57 -0.11
N TYR A 55 11.14 -14.37 1.02
CA TYR A 55 12.03 -13.23 1.23
C TYR A 55 13.31 -13.70 1.92
N ASP A 56 14.46 -13.31 1.36
CA ASP A 56 15.78 -13.67 1.89
C ASP A 56 15.98 -15.18 2.16
N GLY A 57 15.47 -16.02 1.23
CA GLY A 57 15.55 -17.48 1.34
C GLY A 57 14.60 -18.12 2.36
N ARG A 58 13.75 -17.34 3.02
CA ARG A 58 12.72 -17.82 3.97
C ARG A 58 11.34 -17.77 3.35
N ASP A 59 10.54 -18.80 3.61
CA ASP A 59 9.11 -18.76 3.32
C ASP A 59 8.43 -17.81 4.31
N ILE A 60 7.72 -16.81 3.78
CA ILE A 60 6.96 -15.82 4.55
C ILE A 60 5.45 -16.01 4.37
N SER A 61 5.05 -17.13 3.77
CA SER A 61 3.66 -17.46 3.52
C SER A 61 2.90 -17.73 4.82
N GLY A 62 1.67 -17.25 4.90
CA GLY A 62 0.85 -17.43 6.08
C GLY A 62 -0.27 -16.40 6.19
N VAL A 63 -1.13 -16.60 7.19
CA VAL A 63 -2.20 -15.67 7.51
C VAL A 63 -1.76 -14.77 8.65
N VAL A 64 -1.83 -13.46 8.43
CA VAL A 64 -1.41 -12.45 9.42
C VAL A 64 -2.46 -11.36 9.55
N PRO A 65 -2.54 -10.69 10.71
CA PRO A 65 -3.39 -9.52 10.87
C PRO A 65 -2.99 -8.42 9.90
N ALA A 66 -3.96 -7.79 9.22
CA ALA A 66 -3.68 -6.74 8.25
C ALA A 66 -3.03 -5.50 8.91
N GLU A 67 -3.26 -5.30 10.21
CA GLU A 67 -2.68 -4.21 11.01
C GLU A 67 -1.17 -4.34 11.22
N THR A 68 -0.61 -5.55 11.11
CA THR A 68 0.82 -5.79 11.24
C THR A 68 1.57 -5.54 9.95
N ILE A 69 0.86 -5.33 8.83
CA ILE A 69 1.48 -5.00 7.55
C ILE A 69 1.66 -3.50 7.43
N LEU A 70 2.92 -3.09 7.25
CA LEU A 70 3.33 -1.70 7.15
C LEU A 70 4.18 -1.51 5.90
N TYR A 71 4.34 -0.26 5.47
CA TYR A 71 5.20 0.08 4.35
C TYR A 71 6.05 1.31 4.69
N LYS A 72 7.16 1.43 3.97
CA LYS A 72 8.07 2.57 4.00
C LYS A 72 8.47 2.90 2.57
N ILE A 73 8.37 4.18 2.21
CA ILE A 73 8.75 4.69 0.90
C ILE A 73 9.81 5.77 1.12
N GLU A 74 11.01 5.55 0.60
CA GLU A 74 12.07 6.54 0.58
C GLU A 74 12.18 7.10 -0.83
N SER A 75 12.12 8.43 -0.93
CA SER A 75 12.43 9.09 -2.20
C SER A 75 13.93 8.97 -2.47
N PRO A 76 14.35 8.82 -3.73
CA PRO A 76 15.74 9.07 -4.06
C PRO A 76 15.99 10.52 -3.65
N LEU A 77 16.92 10.72 -2.72
CA LEU A 77 17.36 12.03 -2.25
C LEU A 77 17.32 13.00 -3.42
N LYS A 78 16.71 14.18 -3.24
CA LYS A 78 17.03 15.32 -4.09
C LYS A 78 18.54 15.47 -3.96
N LYS A 79 19.33 14.81 -4.83
CA LYS A 79 20.71 15.19 -5.06
C LYS A 79 20.61 16.70 -5.23
N LYS A 80 21.23 17.45 -4.30
CA LYS A 80 21.44 18.89 -4.46
C LYS A 80 21.72 19.07 -5.94
N LEU A 81 20.91 19.90 -6.60
CA LEU A 81 21.24 20.38 -7.94
C LEU A 81 22.65 20.96 -7.80
N VAL A 82 23.66 20.15 -8.13
CA VAL A 82 25.01 20.64 -8.27
C VAL A 82 24.90 21.54 -9.50
N PRO A 83 25.23 22.84 -9.39
CA PRO A 83 25.31 23.68 -10.57
C PRO A 83 26.24 22.94 -11.53
N ALA A 84 25.75 22.63 -12.73
CA ALA A 84 26.62 22.08 -13.75
C ALA A 84 27.68 23.15 -14.03
N GLU A 85 28.93 22.91 -13.59
CA GLU A 85 30.05 23.62 -14.17
C GLU A 85 30.05 23.29 -15.66
N LEU A 86 30.00 24.33 -16.49
CA LEU A 86 30.10 24.25 -17.93
C LEU A 86 31.45 23.64 -18.30
N ALA A 87 31.52 22.31 -18.35
CA ALA A 87 32.60 21.61 -19.01
C ALA A 87 32.48 21.90 -20.51
N GLN A 88 33.42 22.71 -20.99
CA GLN A 88 33.63 22.99 -22.40
C GLN A 88 33.82 21.69 -23.18
N GLY A 89 33.09 21.54 -24.30
CA GLY A 89 33.45 20.65 -25.39
C GLY A 89 33.18 19.16 -25.19
N GLY A 90 31.96 18.74 -25.55
CA GLY A 90 31.59 17.33 -25.71
C GLY A 90 30.10 17.15 -25.50
N ALA A 91 29.36 16.76 -26.54
CA ALA A 91 27.93 16.53 -26.43
C ALA A 91 27.67 15.53 -25.28
N PRO A 92 26.92 15.92 -24.23
CA PRO A 92 26.69 15.03 -23.11
C PRO A 92 25.94 13.80 -23.62
N THR A 93 26.58 12.64 -23.53
CA THR A 93 25.90 11.37 -23.73
C THR A 93 24.88 11.27 -22.60
N VAL A 94 23.62 11.53 -22.92
CA VAL A 94 22.50 11.35 -21.99
C VAL A 94 22.40 9.85 -21.75
N HIS A 95 23.15 9.34 -20.77
CA HIS A 95 22.86 8.04 -20.18
C HIS A 95 21.39 8.08 -19.79
N ALA A 96 20.63 7.11 -20.32
CA ALA A 96 19.19 6.98 -20.14
C ALA A 96 18.80 7.49 -18.76
N TRP A 97 17.93 8.50 -18.73
CA TRP A 97 17.38 9.01 -17.48
C TRP A 97 16.71 7.84 -16.74
N ASP A 98 17.46 7.21 -15.84
CA ASP A 98 16.92 6.29 -14.85
C ASP A 98 15.88 7.11 -14.09
N MET A 99 14.60 6.86 -14.35
CA MET A 99 13.50 7.46 -13.60
C MET A 99 13.87 7.42 -12.11
N PRO A 100 13.62 8.49 -11.33
CA PRO A 100 13.94 8.49 -9.91
C PRO A 100 13.26 7.29 -9.23
N LYS A 101 14.07 6.29 -8.87
CA LYS A 101 13.61 5.04 -8.24
C LYS A 101 13.42 5.31 -6.75
N TYR A 102 12.22 5.04 -6.26
CA TYR A 102 11.89 5.08 -4.84
C TYR A 102 12.31 3.76 -4.21
N SER A 103 12.93 3.80 -3.04
CA SER A 103 13.14 2.60 -2.22
C SER A 103 11.83 2.30 -1.50
N VAL A 104 11.31 1.09 -1.62
CA VAL A 104 10.09 0.67 -0.93
C VAL A 104 10.37 -0.59 -0.14
N GLN A 105 9.94 -0.60 1.12
CA GLN A 105 10.02 -1.73 2.03
C GLN A 105 8.62 -2.03 2.56
N VAL A 106 8.25 -3.30 2.61
CA VAL A 106 7.02 -3.78 3.23
C VAL A 106 7.39 -4.64 4.42
N PHE A 107 6.71 -4.43 5.53
CA PHE A 107 6.98 -5.10 6.79
C PHE A 107 5.77 -5.91 7.23
N CYS A 108 6.01 -7.02 7.92
CA CYS A 108 5.02 -7.76 8.68
C CYS A 108 5.57 -7.99 10.09
N ARG A 109 4.83 -7.60 11.13
CA ARG A 109 5.23 -7.80 12.54
C ARG A 109 6.64 -7.26 12.86
N GLY A 110 7.01 -6.14 12.25
CA GLY A 110 8.33 -5.52 12.42
C GLY A 110 9.43 -6.07 11.50
N GLU A 111 9.22 -7.21 10.84
CA GLU A 111 10.19 -7.81 9.92
C GLU A 111 9.95 -7.36 8.48
N THR A 112 11.03 -7.10 7.74
CA THR A 112 10.94 -6.83 6.30
C THR A 112 10.53 -8.11 5.57
N ILE A 113 9.42 -8.06 4.84
CA ILE A 113 8.92 -9.18 4.02
C ILE A 113 9.12 -8.93 2.52
N TRP A 114 9.43 -7.69 2.14
CA TRP A 114 9.77 -7.34 0.77
C TRP A 114 10.50 -6.00 0.71
N SER A 115 11.45 -5.88 -0.20
CA SER A 115 12.12 -4.62 -0.51
C SER A 115 12.41 -4.51 -2.02
N GLY A 116 12.29 -3.30 -2.56
CA GLY A 116 12.54 -3.08 -3.98
C GLY A 116 12.67 -1.61 -4.36
N ALA A 117 13.41 -1.35 -5.44
CA ALA A 117 13.51 -0.05 -6.08
C ALA A 117 12.44 0.05 -7.18
N VAL A 118 11.47 0.96 -7.03
CA VAL A 118 10.30 1.05 -7.91
C VAL A 118 10.07 2.47 -8.43
N SER A 119 9.26 2.59 -9.48
CA SER A 119 8.82 3.90 -9.97
C SER A 119 7.92 4.62 -8.96
N ARG A 120 7.80 5.94 -9.05
CA ARG A 120 6.86 6.72 -8.21
C ARG A 120 5.43 6.19 -8.27
N ARG A 121 4.95 5.83 -9.46
CA ARG A 121 3.58 5.33 -9.66
C ARG A 121 3.36 4.01 -8.94
N GLU A 122 4.37 3.15 -8.97
CA GLU A 122 4.33 1.86 -8.31
C GLU A 122 4.43 2.00 -6.79
N ALA A 123 5.31 2.88 -6.26
CA ALA A 123 5.34 3.21 -4.83
C ALA A 123 3.96 3.68 -4.32
N LEU A 124 3.29 4.57 -5.06
CA LEU A 124 1.94 5.03 -4.71
C LEU A 124 0.90 3.90 -4.77
N ARG A 125 0.97 3.01 -5.76
CA ARG A 125 0.11 1.83 -5.87
C ARG A 125 0.30 0.90 -4.67
N ILE A 126 1.54 0.67 -4.24
CA ILE A 126 1.87 -0.16 -3.08
C ILE A 126 1.23 0.44 -1.82
N ARG A 127 1.46 1.74 -1.58
CA ARG A 127 0.83 2.48 -0.48
C ARG A 127 -0.70 2.32 -0.49
N GLU A 128 -1.33 2.56 -1.63
CA GLU A 128 -2.79 2.50 -1.75
C GLU A 128 -3.33 1.08 -1.48
N ALA A 129 -2.65 0.05 -1.97
CA ALA A 129 -3.02 -1.34 -1.71
C ALA A 129 -2.88 -1.68 -0.21
N VAL A 130 -1.78 -1.27 0.43
CA VAL A 130 -1.56 -1.48 1.87
C VAL A 130 -2.60 -0.79 2.72
N GLU A 131 -2.86 0.49 2.46
CA GLU A 131 -3.88 1.25 3.17
C GLU A 131 -5.29 0.71 2.90
N ALA A 132 -5.56 0.11 1.73
CA ALA A 132 -6.86 -0.47 1.41
C ALA A 132 -7.19 -1.69 2.28
N PHE A 133 -6.27 -2.66 2.44
CA PHE A 133 -6.53 -3.80 3.32
C PHE A 133 -6.49 -3.43 4.80
N ARG A 134 -5.66 -2.44 5.21
CA ARG A 134 -5.66 -1.91 6.59
C ARG A 134 -7.00 -1.26 6.93
N LYS A 135 -7.53 -0.44 6.02
CA LYS A 135 -8.87 0.17 6.15
C LYS A 135 -9.95 -0.90 6.30
N ARG A 136 -9.85 -2.02 5.56
CA ARG A 136 -10.79 -3.15 5.69
C ARG A 136 -10.72 -3.76 7.09
N ALA A 137 -9.53 -3.97 7.63
CA ALA A 137 -9.32 -4.49 8.97
C ALA A 137 -9.68 -3.50 10.09
N ARG A 138 -10.10 -2.27 9.75
CA ARG A 138 -10.29 -1.14 10.69
C ARG A 138 -9.01 -0.79 11.45
N ALA A 139 -7.86 -1.08 10.87
CA ALA A 139 -6.58 -0.66 11.40
C ALA A 139 -6.38 0.84 11.15
N PRO A 140 -5.74 1.58 12.07
CA PRO A 140 -5.34 2.95 11.82
C PRO A 140 -4.43 3.02 10.59
N ARG A 141 -4.45 4.17 9.90
CA ARG A 141 -3.53 4.41 8.78
C ARG A 141 -2.10 4.20 9.26
N SER A 142 -1.30 3.48 8.47
CA SER A 142 0.12 3.32 8.78
C SER A 142 0.83 4.67 8.67
N GLY A 143 0.42 5.49 7.70
CA GLY A 143 1.17 6.67 7.28
C GLY A 143 2.45 6.26 6.53
N ASP A 144 3.10 7.25 5.90
CA ASP A 144 4.45 7.05 5.35
C ASP A 144 5.42 6.98 6.54
N LYS A 145 5.70 5.77 7.04
CA LYS A 145 6.58 5.61 8.22
C LYS A 145 8.00 6.03 7.88
N ALA A 146 8.57 6.94 8.66
CA ALA A 146 10.00 7.26 8.59
C ALA A 146 10.83 6.15 9.27
N VAL A 147 12.13 6.06 8.99
CA VAL A 147 13.05 5.06 9.57
C VAL A 147 12.95 5.01 11.11
N HIS A 148 12.73 6.18 11.74
CA HIS A 148 12.64 6.33 13.19
C HIS A 148 11.35 5.77 13.79
N ASP A 149 10.24 5.75 13.04
CA ASP A 149 8.95 5.26 13.54
C ASP A 149 8.89 3.72 13.62
N LEU A 150 9.77 3.03 12.89
CA LEU A 150 9.88 1.56 12.90
C LEU A 150 10.79 1.04 14.02
N GLN A 151 11.73 1.86 14.51
CA GLN A 151 12.57 1.51 15.66
C GLN A 151 11.74 1.36 16.95
N LEU A 152 10.62 2.07 17.05
CA LEU A 152 9.67 1.94 18.18
C LEU A 152 8.80 0.67 18.13
N LEU A 153 8.77 -0.06 17.02
CA LEU A 153 8.04 -1.34 16.89
C LEU A 153 8.92 -2.58 17.13
N LEU A 154 10.24 -2.40 17.23
CA LEU A 154 11.22 -3.45 17.49
C LEU A 154 11.59 -3.57 18.98
N VAL A 155 11.00 -2.73 19.83
CA VAL A 155 11.23 -2.75 21.28
C VAL A 155 9.94 -3.17 21.96
N ASP A 156 9.69 -4.48 21.97
CA ASP A 156 8.89 -5.20 22.97
C ASP A 156 9.29 -6.69 22.94
#